data_AF-A0A2E2ZMN2-F1
#
_entry.id   AF-A0A2E2ZMN2-F1
#
_cell.length_a   1.000
_cell.length_b   1.000
_cell.length_c   1.000
_cell.angle_alpha   90.00
_cell.angle_beta   90.00
_cell.angle_gamma   90.00
#
_symmetry.space_group_name_H-M   'P 1'
#
loop_
_entity.id
_entity.type
_entity.pdbx_description
1 polymer ?
#
loop_
_entity_poly.entity_id
_entity_poly.type
_entity_poly.pdbx_seq_one_letter_code
_entity_poly.pdbx_strand_id
1 'polypeptide(L)'
;MIFIFRHIFIEDYDLIYPSKLYPWILVVPQIFMLVFSIIYLKNLRQLFLNVKLINYFFAFLFMFFNLSFYWIYAQIVSFLNFQILYLPNISKYILGDGNFIFLNIFAICVWVPAIEEIFFRGLILKRFNEFSGKIFAVIFSSFLFCIVHGDVGLLIPVFFSSILISILFLMSKSLLPCIMLHSIQNLFVCIVATFA
;
A
#
# COMPACT_ATOMS: atom_id res chain seq x y z
N MET A 1 1.76 -4.94 -1.63
CA MET A 1 2.76 -6.02 -1.86
C MET A 1 2.57 -7.32 -1.06
N ILE A 2 1.72 -7.35 -0.03
CA ILE A 2 1.57 -8.49 0.90
C ILE A 2 1.37 -9.85 0.20
N PHE A 3 0.63 -9.90 -0.91
CA PHE A 3 0.22 -11.15 -1.56
C PHE A 3 1.24 -11.71 -2.57
N ILE A 4 2.08 -10.87 -3.19
CA ILE A 4 3.26 -11.35 -3.94
C ILE A 4 4.14 -12.24 -3.03
N PHE A 5 4.31 -11.84 -1.78
CA PHE A 5 5.14 -12.58 -0.83
C PHE A 5 4.52 -13.89 -0.37
N ARG A 6 3.18 -13.97 -0.35
CA ARG A 6 2.48 -15.22 -0.05
C ARG A 6 2.80 -16.30 -1.08
N HIS A 7 2.74 -15.99 -2.37
CA HIS A 7 3.04 -16.96 -3.41
C HIS A 7 4.53 -17.32 -3.50
N ILE A 8 5.43 -16.37 -3.21
CA ILE A 8 6.89 -16.62 -3.33
C ILE A 8 7.48 -17.32 -2.10
N PHE A 9 6.98 -17.05 -0.90
CA PHE A 9 7.60 -17.52 0.35
C PHE A 9 6.71 -18.42 1.21
N ILE A 10 5.38 -18.46 0.98
CA ILE A 10 4.44 -19.08 1.93
C ILE A 10 3.78 -20.35 1.37
N GLU A 11 3.74 -20.59 0.04
CA GLU A 11 3.04 -21.76 -0.53
C GLU A 11 3.59 -23.14 -0.12
N ASP A 12 4.89 -23.27 0.21
CA ASP A 12 5.51 -24.55 0.58
C ASP A 12 6.09 -24.59 2.02
N TYR A 13 6.05 -23.48 2.76
CA TYR A 13 6.83 -23.31 4.00
C TYR A 13 6.07 -23.55 5.31
N ASP A 14 4.75 -23.77 5.25
CA ASP A 14 3.89 -24.01 6.42
C ASP A 14 4.18 -25.33 7.16
N LEU A 15 5.11 -26.17 6.67
CA LEU A 15 5.55 -27.38 7.37
C LEU A 15 6.90 -27.26 8.09
N ILE A 16 7.73 -26.24 7.81
CA ILE A 16 9.15 -26.29 8.26
C ILE A 16 9.69 -24.99 8.88
N TYR A 17 9.15 -23.79 8.58
CA TYR A 17 9.72 -22.55 9.14
C TYR A 17 8.67 -21.65 9.80
N PRO A 18 8.77 -21.39 11.12
CA PRO A 18 7.88 -20.45 11.77
C PRO A 18 8.11 -19.05 11.22
N SER A 19 7.02 -18.28 11.14
CA SER A 19 6.85 -16.81 11.03
C SER A 19 7.91 -15.91 11.72
N LYS A 20 8.87 -16.48 12.43
CA LYS A 20 9.92 -15.84 13.22
C LYS A 20 11.07 -15.24 12.39
N LEU A 21 11.33 -15.70 11.16
CA LEU A 21 12.60 -15.36 10.49
C LEU A 21 12.58 -14.13 9.57
N TYR A 22 11.42 -13.67 9.09
CA TYR A 22 11.36 -12.58 8.10
C TYR A 22 10.30 -11.52 8.44
N PRO A 23 10.58 -10.62 9.39
CA PRO A 23 9.70 -9.49 9.66
C PRO A 23 9.53 -8.63 8.39
N TRP A 24 8.35 -8.02 8.21
CA TRP A 24 7.99 -7.22 7.03
C TRP A 24 8.98 -6.10 6.69
N ILE A 25 9.84 -5.72 7.65
CA ILE A 25 10.90 -4.74 7.48
C ILE A 25 12.02 -5.18 6.51
N LEU A 26 12.26 -6.49 6.36
CA LEU A 26 13.33 -7.07 5.54
C LEU A 26 12.86 -7.54 4.15
N VAL A 27 11.63 -7.21 3.77
CA VAL A 27 11.04 -7.69 2.53
C VAL A 27 11.79 -7.01 1.37
N VAL A 28 12.39 -7.84 0.50
CA VAL A 28 13.43 -7.46 -0.47
C VAL A 28 13.01 -6.29 -1.39
N PRO A 29 11.76 -6.22 -1.90
CA PRO A 29 11.32 -5.12 -2.74
C PRO A 29 11.26 -3.77 -2.03
N GLN A 30 10.98 -3.71 -0.73
CA GLN A 30 10.95 -2.47 0.03
C GLN A 30 12.36 -1.89 0.13
N ILE A 31 13.36 -2.73 0.41
CA ILE A 31 14.76 -2.31 0.41
C ILE A 31 15.17 -1.82 -0.99
N PHE A 32 14.82 -2.59 -2.03
CA PHE A 32 15.09 -2.19 -3.41
C PHE A 32 14.43 -0.85 -3.78
N MET A 33 13.14 -0.68 -3.48
CA MET A 33 12.39 0.56 -3.73
C MET A 33 13.00 1.74 -2.97
N LEU A 34 13.42 1.54 -1.73
CA LEU A 34 14.04 2.58 -0.92
C LEU A 34 15.40 2.99 -1.49
N VAL A 35 16.28 2.02 -1.77
CA VAL A 35 17.61 2.27 -2.36
C VAL A 35 17.47 2.97 -3.71
N PHE A 36 16.59 2.46 -4.57
CA PHE A 36 16.31 3.07 -5.86
C PHE A 36 15.80 4.52 -5.71
N SER A 37 14.88 4.74 -4.77
CA SER A 37 14.38 6.09 -4.48
C SER A 37 15.48 7.04 -4.02
N ILE A 38 16.37 6.61 -3.13
CA ILE A 38 17.48 7.43 -2.61
C ILE A 38 18.45 7.80 -3.74
N ILE A 39 18.73 6.87 -4.65
CA ILE A 39 19.64 7.10 -5.79
C ILE A 39 19.06 8.14 -6.76
N TYR A 40 17.76 8.07 -7.06
CA TYR A 40 17.15 8.90 -8.11
C TYR A 40 16.45 10.17 -7.61
N LEU A 41 16.12 10.27 -6.32
CA LEU A 41 15.54 11.48 -5.74
C LEU A 41 16.63 12.48 -5.34
N LYS A 42 16.64 13.63 -6.01
CA LYS A 42 17.58 14.73 -5.70
C LYS A 42 17.42 15.28 -4.28
N ASN A 43 16.20 15.30 -3.73
CA ASN A 43 15.94 15.85 -2.40
C ASN A 43 14.70 15.19 -1.77
N LEU A 44 14.94 14.17 -0.94
CA LEU A 44 13.90 13.45 -0.21
C LEU A 44 13.18 14.37 0.79
N ARG A 45 13.91 15.23 1.51
CA ARG A 45 13.35 16.10 2.56
C ARG A 45 12.25 17.01 2.03
N GLN A 46 12.39 17.52 0.81
CA GLN A 46 11.39 18.40 0.20
C GLN A 46 10.01 17.75 0.10
N LEU A 47 9.95 16.43 -0.05
CA LEU A 47 8.70 15.67 -0.16
C LEU A 47 7.91 15.59 1.16
N PHE A 48 8.51 15.98 2.28
CA PHE A 48 7.89 15.96 3.61
C PHE A 48 7.56 17.37 4.13
N LEU A 49 7.87 18.42 3.36
CA LEU A 49 7.60 19.81 3.75
C LEU A 49 6.19 20.27 3.32
N ASN A 50 5.84 21.52 3.67
CA ASN A 50 4.62 22.23 3.24
C ASN A 50 3.30 21.53 3.60
N VAL A 51 3.28 20.94 4.80
CA VAL A 51 2.14 20.21 5.32
C VAL A 51 1.07 21.20 5.79
N LYS A 52 -0.15 21.08 5.26
CA LYS A 52 -1.30 21.90 5.67
C LYS A 52 -2.36 21.02 6.30
N LEU A 53 -3.02 21.50 7.35
CA LEU A 53 -4.06 20.76 8.07
C LEU A 53 -5.19 20.27 7.15
N ILE A 54 -5.58 21.09 6.16
CA ILE A 54 -6.59 20.74 5.17
C ILE A 54 -6.25 19.47 4.36
N ASN A 55 -4.95 19.17 4.16
CA ASN A 55 -4.53 17.96 3.44
C ASN A 55 -4.83 16.69 4.26
N TYR A 56 -4.76 16.76 5.59
CA TYR A 56 -5.16 15.65 6.46
C TYR A 56 -6.67 15.47 6.50
N PHE A 57 -7.43 16.56 6.41
CA PHE A 57 -8.88 16.49 6.24
C PHE A 57 -9.26 15.78 4.92
N PHE A 58 -8.59 16.11 3.81
CA PHE A 58 -8.79 15.38 2.56
C PHE A 58 -8.37 13.92 2.65
N ALA A 59 -7.26 13.61 3.33
CA ALA A 59 -6.84 12.24 3.59
C ALA A 59 -7.93 11.45 4.35
N PHE A 60 -8.51 12.05 5.39
CA PHE A 60 -9.63 11.47 6.14
C PHE A 60 -10.86 11.25 5.24
N LEU A 61 -11.25 12.22 4.40
CA LEU A 61 -12.37 12.03 3.48
C LEU A 61 -12.12 10.91 2.46
N PHE A 62 -10.90 10.86 1.90
CA PHE A 62 -10.51 9.81 0.94
C PHE A 62 -10.48 8.43 1.58
N MET A 63 -10.20 8.33 2.88
CA MET A 63 -10.33 7.08 3.63
C MET A 63 -11.76 6.53 3.58
N PHE A 64 -12.78 7.34 3.86
CA PHE A 64 -14.17 6.87 3.79
C PHE A 64 -14.56 6.48 2.37
N PHE A 65 -14.14 7.27 1.38
CA PHE A 65 -14.43 6.94 -0.02
C PHE A 65 -13.78 5.61 -0.43
N ASN A 66 -12.56 5.36 0.05
CA ASN A 66 -11.86 4.11 -0.17
C ASN A 66 -12.56 2.91 0.50
N LEU A 67 -12.91 3.02 1.79
CA LEU A 67 -13.60 1.96 2.52
C LEU A 67 -14.97 1.63 1.89
N SER A 68 -15.74 2.67 1.53
CA SER A 68 -17.02 2.50 0.82
C SER A 68 -16.82 1.80 -0.52
N PHE A 69 -15.78 2.14 -1.27
CA PHE A 69 -15.47 1.47 -2.54
C PHE A 69 -15.13 -0.01 -2.33
N TYR A 70 -14.29 -0.35 -1.36
CA TYR A 70 -13.96 -1.75 -1.03
C TYR A 70 -15.21 -2.54 -0.66
N TRP A 71 -16.10 -1.96 0.16
CA TRP A 71 -17.35 -2.61 0.55
C TRP A 71 -18.29 -2.82 -0.65
N ILE A 72 -18.51 -1.79 -1.48
CA ILE A 72 -19.34 -1.91 -2.69
C ILE A 72 -18.76 -2.95 -3.66
N TYR A 73 -17.44 -2.91 -3.88
CA TYR A 73 -16.74 -3.90 -4.70
C TYR A 73 -17.01 -5.32 -4.21
N ALA A 74 -16.85 -5.58 -2.90
CA ALA A 74 -17.09 -6.90 -2.32
C ALA A 74 -18.55 -7.37 -2.51
N GLN A 75 -19.54 -6.47 -2.35
CA GLN A 75 -20.95 -6.80 -2.59
C GLN A 75 -21.21 -7.14 -4.06
N ILE A 76 -20.68 -6.35 -4.99
CA ILE A 76 -20.84 -6.58 -6.44
C ILE A 76 -20.21 -7.91 -6.84
N VAL A 77 -18.97 -8.17 -6.43
CA VAL A 77 -18.30 -9.42 -6.79
C VAL A 77 -19.00 -10.64 -6.18
N SER A 78 -19.47 -10.54 -4.93
CA SER A 78 -20.27 -11.60 -4.30
C SER A 78 -21.58 -11.85 -5.02
N PHE A 79 -22.26 -10.80 -5.49
CA PHE A 79 -23.51 -10.92 -6.25
C PHE A 79 -23.28 -11.57 -7.63
N LEU A 80 -22.21 -11.17 -8.32
CA LEU A 80 -21.84 -11.70 -9.63
C LEU A 80 -21.17 -13.08 -9.56
N ASN A 81 -20.74 -13.51 -8.37
CA ASN A 81 -20.10 -14.79 -8.08
C ASN A 81 -18.83 -15.07 -8.92
N PHE A 82 -18.05 -14.02 -9.21
CA PHE A 82 -16.76 -14.15 -9.89
C PHE A 82 -15.65 -14.46 -8.89
N GLN A 83 -15.39 -15.74 -8.64
CA GLN A 83 -14.45 -16.20 -7.61
C GLN A 83 -13.04 -15.63 -7.74
N ILE A 84 -12.52 -15.45 -8.96
CA ILE A 84 -11.19 -14.88 -9.22
C ILE A 84 -11.05 -13.42 -8.75
N LEU A 85 -12.18 -12.72 -8.59
CA LEU A 85 -12.23 -11.33 -8.16
C LEU A 85 -12.48 -11.17 -6.65
N TYR A 86 -12.68 -12.28 -5.91
CA TYR A 86 -12.85 -12.20 -4.47
C TYR A 86 -11.61 -11.60 -3.81
N LEU A 87 -11.86 -10.75 -2.80
CA LEU A 87 -10.78 -10.23 -1.97
C LEU A 87 -10.08 -11.41 -1.29
N PRO A 88 -8.74 -11.42 -1.27
CA PRO A 88 -8.01 -12.51 -0.67
C PRO A 88 -8.22 -12.55 0.85
N ASN A 89 -8.31 -13.75 1.40
CA ASN A 89 -8.33 -13.94 2.84
C ASN A 89 -7.03 -13.43 3.46
N ILE A 90 -7.17 -12.56 4.47
CA ILE A 90 -6.07 -12.00 5.22
C ILE A 90 -5.75 -12.97 6.36
N SER A 91 -4.59 -13.63 6.29
CA SER A 91 -4.18 -14.57 7.34
C SER A 91 -3.70 -13.83 8.59
N LYS A 92 -4.05 -14.34 9.79
CA LYS A 92 -3.47 -13.87 11.06
C LYS A 92 -1.94 -13.94 11.11
N TYR A 93 -1.34 -14.83 10.31
CA TYR A 93 0.12 -15.02 10.28
C TYR A 93 0.88 -13.80 9.75
N ILE A 94 0.22 -12.85 9.07
CA ILE A 94 0.87 -11.59 8.68
C ILE A 94 1.34 -10.78 9.90
N LEU A 95 0.70 -10.98 11.06
CA LEU A 95 1.07 -10.32 12.31
C LEU A 95 2.27 -11.01 12.95
N GLY A 96 2.52 -12.30 12.67
CA GLY A 96 3.53 -13.12 13.34
C GLY A 96 3.13 -13.47 14.78
N ASP A 97 4.11 -13.91 15.58
CA ASP A 97 3.88 -14.45 16.92
C ASP A 97 4.71 -13.75 18.01
N GLY A 98 4.17 -13.72 19.23
CA GLY A 98 4.86 -13.17 20.40
C GLY A 98 5.28 -11.71 20.23
N ASN A 99 6.52 -11.37 20.62
CA ASN A 99 7.02 -10.00 20.57
C ASN A 99 7.20 -9.45 19.14
N PHE A 100 7.25 -10.33 18.12
CA PHE A 100 7.38 -9.91 16.72
C PHE A 100 6.10 -9.27 16.19
N ILE A 101 4.95 -9.44 16.86
CA ILE A 101 3.67 -8.80 16.49
C ILE A 101 3.82 -7.29 16.42
N PHE A 102 4.43 -6.65 17.43
CA PHE A 102 4.62 -5.20 17.45
C PHE A 102 5.54 -4.73 16.32
N LEU A 103 6.60 -5.49 16.03
CA LEU A 103 7.53 -5.18 14.94
C LEU A 103 6.84 -5.30 13.57
N ASN A 104 6.02 -6.32 13.37
CA ASN A 104 5.27 -6.52 12.14
C ASN A 104 4.16 -5.49 11.96
N ILE A 105 3.43 -5.12 13.02
CA ILE A 105 2.45 -4.03 12.96
C ILE A 105 3.14 -2.72 12.59
N PHE A 106 4.27 -2.40 13.23
CA PHE A 106 5.05 -1.21 12.85
C PHE A 106 5.48 -1.30 11.38
N ALA A 107 5.97 -2.45 10.94
CA ALA A 107 6.44 -2.61 9.57
C ALA A 107 5.29 -2.47 8.55
N ILE A 108 4.15 -3.13 8.75
CA ILE A 108 2.98 -3.08 7.87
C ILE A 108 2.34 -1.69 7.87
N CYS A 109 2.21 -1.06 9.03
CA CYS A 109 1.47 0.20 9.16
C CYS A 109 2.35 1.45 8.95
N VAL A 110 3.67 1.37 9.08
CA VAL A 110 4.55 2.55 8.99
C VAL A 110 5.64 2.35 7.95
N TRP A 111 6.47 1.32 8.10
CA TRP A 111 7.64 1.11 7.24
C TRP A 111 7.27 0.90 5.77
N VAL A 112 6.35 -0.04 5.51
CA VAL A 112 5.91 -0.40 4.16
C VAL A 112 5.22 0.80 3.48
N PRO A 113 4.19 1.45 4.07
CA PRO A 113 3.57 2.64 3.49
C PRO A 113 4.57 3.75 3.22
N ALA A 114 5.50 4.05 4.15
CA ALA A 114 6.47 5.11 3.95
C ALA A 114 7.33 4.88 2.71
N ILE A 115 7.86 3.67 2.54
CA ILE A 115 8.69 3.32 1.38
C ILE A 115 7.89 3.31 0.09
N GLU A 116 6.71 2.69 0.10
CA GLU A 116 5.84 2.63 -1.06
C GLU A 116 5.43 4.05 -1.51
N GLU A 117 5.08 4.95 -0.58
CA GLU A 117 4.76 6.33 -0.93
C GLU A 117 5.97 7.11 -1.47
N ILE A 118 7.17 6.93 -0.88
CA ILE A 118 8.40 7.55 -1.40
C ILE A 118 8.65 7.11 -2.85
N PHE A 119 8.51 5.82 -3.14
CA PHE A 119 8.80 5.27 -4.46
C PHE A 119 7.71 5.63 -5.48
N PHE A 120 6.44 5.34 -5.17
CA PHE A 120 5.35 5.55 -6.13
C PHE A 120 4.96 7.01 -6.26
N ARG A 121 4.84 7.77 -5.16
CA ARG A 121 4.40 9.18 -5.21
C ARG A 121 5.58 10.12 -5.38
N GLY A 122 6.58 9.94 -4.53
CA GLY A 122 7.77 10.78 -4.50
C GLY A 122 8.62 10.70 -5.77
N LEU A 123 8.78 9.50 -6.34
CA LEU A 123 9.61 9.26 -7.52
C LEU A 123 8.79 9.05 -8.80
N ILE A 124 8.00 7.97 -8.92
CA ILE A 124 7.33 7.62 -10.18
C ILE A 124 6.32 8.69 -10.58
N LEU A 125 5.28 8.91 -9.76
CA LEU A 125 4.22 9.86 -10.06
C LEU A 125 4.76 11.28 -10.30
N LYS A 126 5.64 11.75 -9.41
CA LYS A 126 6.25 13.09 -9.54
C LYS A 126 6.96 13.24 -10.89
N ARG A 127 7.82 12.28 -11.25
CA ARG A 127 8.60 12.32 -12.49
C ARG A 127 7.72 12.27 -13.72
N PHE A 128 6.76 11.35 -13.79
CA PHE A 128 5.86 11.27 -14.94
C PHE A 128 4.90 12.46 -15.03
N ASN A 129 4.54 13.09 -13.91
CA ASN A 129 3.74 14.31 -13.92
C ASN A 129 4.49 15.48 -14.56
N GLU A 130 5.82 15.56 -14.36
CA GLU A 130 6.68 16.58 -14.99
C GLU A 130 6.85 16.38 -16.50
N PHE A 131 6.89 15.12 -16.99
CA PHE A 131 7.15 14.82 -18.40
C PHE A 131 5.91 14.55 -19.27
N SER A 132 4.86 13.94 -18.70
CA SER A 132 3.74 13.38 -19.47
C SER A 132 2.37 13.89 -19.02
N GLY A 133 2.34 14.79 -18.03
CA GLY A 133 1.13 15.39 -17.51
C GLY A 133 0.41 14.56 -16.45
N LYS A 134 -0.53 15.23 -15.76
CA LYS A 134 -1.17 14.74 -14.54
C LYS A 134 -1.94 13.43 -14.71
N ILE A 135 -2.76 13.33 -15.75
CA ILE A 135 -3.66 12.17 -15.94
C ILE A 135 -2.83 10.91 -16.18
N PHE A 136 -1.90 10.97 -17.13
CA PHE A 136 -1.03 9.83 -17.44
C PHE A 136 -0.24 9.39 -16.21
N ALA A 137 0.37 10.34 -15.49
CA ALA A 137 1.16 10.02 -14.30
C ALA A 137 0.35 9.30 -13.20
N VAL A 138 -0.88 9.76 -12.93
CA VAL A 138 -1.77 9.14 -11.94
C VAL A 138 -2.15 7.72 -12.36
N ILE A 139 -2.57 7.53 -13.60
CA ILE A 139 -3.00 6.22 -14.11
C ILE A 139 -1.82 5.25 -14.13
N PHE A 140 -0.68 5.67 -14.70
CA PHE A 140 0.49 4.83 -14.83
C PHE A 140 1.08 4.43 -13.47
N SER A 141 1.27 5.39 -12.56
CA SER A 141 1.76 5.10 -11.22
C SER A 141 0.81 4.18 -10.45
N SER A 142 -0.51 4.36 -10.61
CA SER A 142 -1.50 3.53 -9.91
C SER A 142 -1.60 2.13 -10.49
N PHE A 143 -1.42 1.98 -11.80
CA PHE A 143 -1.37 0.69 -12.46
C PHE A 143 -0.17 -0.12 -11.98
N LEU A 144 1.02 0.49 -11.92
CA LEU A 144 2.21 -0.16 -11.37
C LEU A 144 2.02 -0.56 -9.89
N PHE A 145 1.49 0.35 -9.07
CA PHE A 145 1.22 0.09 -7.66
C PHE A 145 0.28 -1.11 -7.46
N CYS A 146 -0.77 -1.17 -8.27
CA CYS A 146 -1.75 -2.25 -8.27
C CYS A 146 -1.14 -3.61 -8.65
N ILE A 147 -0.37 -3.68 -9.74
CA ILE A 147 0.22 -4.95 -10.21
C ILE A 147 1.17 -5.55 -9.17
N VAL A 148 1.96 -4.72 -8.48
CA VAL A 148 2.90 -5.21 -7.45
C VAL A 148 2.19 -5.72 -6.19
N HIS A 149 0.86 -5.71 -6.12
CA HIS A 149 0.12 -6.38 -5.05
C HIS A 149 -0.04 -7.87 -5.29
N GLY A 150 -0.01 -8.33 -6.55
CA GLY A 150 0.11 -9.76 -6.89
C GLY A 150 -1.14 -10.61 -6.70
N ASP A 151 -2.32 -9.98 -6.58
CA ASP A 151 -3.58 -10.68 -6.43
C ASP A 151 -4.63 -10.06 -7.36
N VAL A 152 -5.34 -10.90 -8.11
CA VAL A 152 -6.29 -10.47 -9.15
C VAL A 152 -7.50 -9.76 -8.52
N GLY A 153 -8.01 -10.28 -7.39
CA GLY A 153 -9.12 -9.68 -6.65
C GLY A 153 -8.78 -8.34 -6.02
N LEU A 154 -7.50 -8.04 -5.84
CA LEU A 154 -7.03 -6.74 -5.38
C LEU A 154 -6.82 -5.71 -6.49
N LEU A 155 -6.79 -6.11 -7.76
CA LEU A 155 -6.37 -5.18 -8.82
C LEU A 155 -7.24 -3.91 -8.86
N ILE A 156 -8.56 -4.09 -8.91
CA ILE A 156 -9.52 -2.97 -8.97
C ILE A 156 -9.48 -2.11 -7.69
N PRO A 157 -9.64 -2.67 -6.48
CA PRO A 157 -9.70 -1.86 -5.26
C PRO A 157 -8.36 -1.20 -4.90
N VAL A 158 -7.22 -1.85 -5.16
CA VAL A 158 -5.89 -1.25 -4.94
C VAL A 158 -5.58 -0.19 -5.99
N PHE A 159 -5.94 -0.40 -7.26
CA PHE A 159 -5.80 0.63 -8.29
C PHE A 159 -6.58 1.90 -7.93
N PHE A 160 -7.83 1.75 -7.51
CA PHE A 160 -8.65 2.86 -7.04
C PHE A 160 -8.06 3.56 -5.81
N SER A 161 -7.60 2.80 -4.80
CA SER A 161 -6.90 3.37 -3.65
C SER A 161 -5.69 4.20 -4.07
N SER A 162 -4.92 3.67 -5.01
CA SER A 162 -3.73 4.34 -5.49
C SER A 162 -4.03 5.64 -6.24
N ILE A 163 -5.16 5.71 -6.98
CA ILE A 163 -5.61 6.95 -7.61
C ILE A 163 -5.89 8.01 -6.54
N LEU A 164 -6.62 7.66 -5.48
CA LEU A 164 -6.95 8.61 -4.41
C LEU A 164 -5.70 9.18 -3.73
N ILE A 165 -4.74 8.31 -3.38
CA ILE A 165 -3.49 8.75 -2.76
C ILE A 165 -2.65 9.58 -3.74
N SER A 166 -2.66 9.24 -5.04
CA SER A 166 -1.97 10.03 -6.07
C SER A 166 -2.58 11.42 -6.24
N ILE A 167 -3.90 11.54 -6.21
CA ILE A 167 -4.60 12.83 -6.22
C ILE A 167 -4.23 13.63 -4.97
N LEU A 168 -4.25 12.99 -3.79
CA LEU A 168 -3.88 13.62 -2.52
C LEU A 168 -2.43 14.13 -2.54
N PHE A 169 -1.50 13.37 -3.12
CA PHE A 169 -0.11 13.79 -3.28
C PHE A 169 0.01 15.02 -4.19
N LEU A 170 -0.67 15.03 -5.34
CA LEU A 170 -0.60 16.16 -6.27
C LEU A 170 -1.25 17.45 -5.70
N MET A 171 -2.27 17.30 -4.86
CA MET A 171 -2.90 18.42 -4.14
C MET A 171 -2.01 18.94 -3.00
N SER A 172 -1.46 18.03 -2.19
CA SER A 172 -0.72 18.39 -0.97
C SER A 172 0.75 18.72 -1.23
N LYS A 173 1.33 18.18 -2.30
CA LYS A 173 2.78 18.16 -2.59
C LYS A 173 3.61 17.61 -1.43
N SER A 174 3.01 16.75 -0.60
CA SER A 174 3.61 16.19 0.61
C SER A 174 3.26 14.71 0.75
N LEU A 175 4.24 13.92 1.17
CA LEU A 175 4.06 12.49 1.42
C LEU A 175 3.39 12.22 2.77
N LEU A 176 3.48 13.11 3.76
CA LEU A 176 2.91 12.85 5.09
C LEU A 176 1.40 12.52 5.09
N PRO A 177 0.50 13.29 4.45
CA PRO A 177 -0.91 12.92 4.41
C PRO A 177 -1.16 11.64 3.60
N CYS A 178 -0.31 11.35 2.60
CA CYS A 178 -0.39 10.13 1.78
C CYS A 178 0.01 8.90 2.59
N ILE A 179 1.13 8.98 3.30
CA ILE A 179 1.61 7.95 4.21
C ILE A 179 0.56 7.71 5.29
N MET A 180 0.01 8.76 5.90
CA MET A 180 -1.04 8.60 6.91
C MET A 180 -2.27 7.85 6.37
N LEU A 181 -2.79 8.23 5.20
CA LEU A 181 -3.92 7.54 4.57
C LEU A 181 -3.61 6.06 4.33
N HIS A 182 -2.46 5.77 3.73
CA HIS A 182 -2.05 4.41 3.42
C HIS A 182 -1.77 3.58 4.69
N SER A 183 -1.13 4.17 5.70
CA SER A 183 -0.92 3.59 7.02
C SER A 183 -2.23 3.20 7.69
N ILE A 184 -3.25 4.06 7.62
CA ILE A 184 -4.57 3.74 8.18
C ILE A 184 -5.24 2.59 7.41
N GLN A 185 -5.14 2.57 6.08
CA GLN A 185 -5.63 1.45 5.26
C GLN A 185 -4.95 0.13 5.65
N ASN A 186 -3.64 0.13 5.83
CA ASN A 186 -2.89 -1.05 6.30
C ASN A 186 -3.22 -1.42 7.74
N LEU A 187 -3.53 -0.44 8.60
CA LEU A 187 -4.02 -0.72 9.94
C LEU A 187 -5.36 -1.47 9.91
N PHE A 188 -6.28 -1.12 9.00
CA PHE A 188 -7.50 -1.90 8.81
C PHE A 188 -7.21 -3.34 8.38
N VAL A 189 -6.22 -3.57 7.51
CA VAL A 189 -5.77 -4.93 7.15
C VAL A 189 -5.29 -5.69 8.39
N CYS A 190 -4.44 -5.07 9.23
CA CYS A 190 -3.99 -5.68 10.48
C CYS A 190 -5.17 -5.99 11.42
N ILE A 191 -6.15 -5.08 11.54
CA ILE A 191 -7.34 -5.29 12.36
C ILE A 191 -8.14 -6.48 11.83
N VAL A 192 -8.42 -6.55 10.53
CA VAL A 192 -9.13 -7.69 9.92
C VAL A 192 -8.38 -9.01 10.17
N ALA A 193 -7.05 -9.00 10.09
CA ALA A 193 -6.22 -10.17 10.37
C ALA A 193 -6.38 -10.71 11.80
N THR A 194 -6.74 -9.86 12.77
CA THR A 194 -6.97 -10.32 14.16
C THR A 194 -8.26 -11.12 14.33
N PHE A 195 -9.20 -11.02 13.39
CA PHE A 195 -10.46 -11.75 13.38
C PHE A 195 -10.44 -13.00 12.48
N ALA A 196 -9.28 -13.33 11.88
CA ALA A 196 -9.09 -14.43 10.94
C ALA A 196 -8.55 -15.71 11.58
#